data_AF-A0A812PQ79-F1
#
_entry.id   AF-A0A812PQ79-F1
#
_cell.length_a   1.000
_cell.length_b   1.000
_cell.length_c   1.000
_cell.angle_alpha   90.00
_cell.angle_beta   90.00
_cell.angle_gamma   90.00
#
_symmetry.space_group_name_H-M   'P 1'
#
loop_
_entity.id
_entity.type
_entity.pdbx_description
1 polymer ?
#
loop_
_entity_poly.entity_id
_entity_poly.type
_entity_poly.pdbx_seq_one_letter_code
_entity_poly.pdbx_strand_id
1 'polypeptide(L)'
;KDLSKDMMAHQVVMDLEDGFKMKMDMDMYNMTNMTNGTMYDWMKCFSKITSMSAMLNPEQDVYDSNGYTTNKHWVSGPNTVFKSIMDAMYMGPYKGMYDSFFLMEMDAVPIKQYWLDQFEMEAHEMPAQNMAVRGSQYLGDKWDLFKHMMPDYLVEHINGNAIYNLKNNWTEYLYTAFTSQGTTNMMEEMAFDVAFAMITMAAQAGDPTFAPGWTAAMGNNMTYNSMSMLVGNYANTLLNTSFEFPTYIRHGSSKNLFMNLPDDNVTLGVAYFDMQGHMKETIPTNHPFKKILGLAYFDTPMTEEMIPAPMGNVTLKMQKAMYEPMYHLCEVAKTVDTMWFALSDNYHIVKAPVSVLMETMDKPVLPYVLKGSKYCGERPNCKASMEQAEDLFSISLNYHHDKYEVLYKTADALEFCKAWDTATQGKGYSNCTLSFGPTADDYIAWKISSPMFNVSDEFIPKDKTRYGWRAWTSLWNPAPVDDRQCSTTLYGVKEYLETLGNISKCAVDYVENASGCIGDTSCMWRPMFESGVCMLDPKSVTTTTTVAGAVFNNVEVTMPIVVDDPTTITGNVHASVDRGFWLR
;
A
#
# COMPACT_ATOMS: atom_id res chain seq x y z
N LYS A 1 -22.26 -13.65 35.79
CA LYS A 1 -23.29 -13.91 36.84
C LYS A 1 -23.56 -12.54 37.47
N ASP A 2 -24.76 -11.99 37.23
CA ASP A 2 -25.30 -10.69 37.70
C ASP A 2 -24.59 -9.41 37.21
N LEU A 3 -25.14 -8.82 36.15
CA LEU A 3 -24.64 -7.63 35.40
C LEU A 3 -25.18 -6.29 35.96
N SER A 4 -25.40 -6.17 37.28
CA SER A 4 -26.17 -5.03 37.81
C SER A 4 -25.48 -4.14 38.84
N LYS A 5 -24.25 -4.44 39.30
CA LYS A 5 -23.55 -3.58 40.27
C LYS A 5 -22.02 -3.59 40.07
N ASP A 6 -21.48 -2.40 39.79
CA ASP A 6 -20.06 -2.03 39.65
C ASP A 6 -19.28 -2.63 38.47
N MET A 7 -19.41 -1.99 37.30
CA MET A 7 -18.43 -2.11 36.20
C MET A 7 -17.35 -1.04 36.36
N MET A 8 -16.26 -1.38 37.04
CA MET A 8 -14.98 -0.71 36.84
C MET A 8 -14.05 -1.74 36.23
N ALA A 9 -13.86 -1.67 34.91
CA ALA A 9 -12.88 -2.49 34.24
C ALA A 9 -11.48 -2.16 34.81
N HIS A 10 -10.77 -3.18 35.28
CA HIS A 10 -9.37 -3.03 35.70
C HIS A 10 -8.48 -3.01 34.45
N GLN A 11 -8.55 -1.93 33.68
CA GLN A 11 -7.67 -1.70 32.53
C GLN A 11 -6.50 -0.82 32.96
N VAL A 12 -5.30 -1.09 32.44
CA VAL A 12 -4.10 -0.26 32.59
C VAL A 12 -3.76 0.28 31.22
N VAL A 13 -3.74 1.60 31.07
CA VAL A 13 -3.04 2.26 29.95
C VAL A 13 -1.62 2.55 30.41
N MET A 14 -0.65 2.16 29.58
CA MET A 14 0.72 2.61 29.74
C MET A 14 0.88 3.96 29.08
N ASP A 15 1.24 4.95 29.89
CA ASP A 15 1.77 6.23 29.44
C ASP A 15 3.30 6.16 29.53
N LEU A 16 3.98 6.53 28.45
CA LEU A 16 5.44 6.53 28.37
C LEU A 16 5.94 7.92 28.77
N GLU A 17 6.23 8.11 30.05
CA GLU A 17 6.91 9.33 30.52
C GLU A 17 8.43 9.10 30.60
N ASP A 18 9.19 10.06 30.07
CA ASP A 18 10.67 10.16 30.09
C ASP A 18 11.49 9.19 29.21
N GLY A 19 11.05 8.93 27.98
CA GLY A 19 11.86 8.21 26.97
C GLY A 19 11.85 8.83 25.57
N PHE A 20 10.78 9.51 25.18
CA PHE A 20 10.76 10.32 23.96
C PHE A 20 10.64 11.78 24.35
N LYS A 21 11.61 12.62 23.96
CA LYS A 21 11.35 14.05 23.75
C LYS A 21 10.45 14.29 22.53
N MET A 22 9.51 13.39 22.23
CA MET A 22 8.26 13.82 21.66
C MET A 22 7.52 14.50 22.80
N LYS A 23 7.67 15.83 22.85
CA LYS A 23 6.52 16.70 23.07
C LYS A 23 5.41 16.03 22.23
N MET A 24 4.48 15.29 22.86
CA MET A 24 3.17 15.08 22.24
C MET A 24 2.78 16.50 21.90
N ASP A 25 2.91 16.86 20.62
CA ASP A 25 2.58 18.19 20.17
C ASP A 25 1.05 18.18 20.18
N MET A 26 0.49 18.36 21.39
CA MET A 26 -0.92 18.50 21.69
C MET A 26 -1.53 19.63 20.84
N ASP A 27 -0.67 20.53 20.34
CA ASP A 27 -0.97 21.57 19.37
C ASP A 27 -1.36 21.01 17.99
N MET A 28 -0.84 19.84 17.56
CA MET A 28 -1.17 19.21 16.27
C MET A 28 -2.48 18.39 16.31
N TYR A 29 -2.88 17.89 17.48
CA TYR A 29 -4.19 17.23 17.66
C TYR A 29 -5.35 18.23 17.80
N ASN A 30 -5.03 19.52 17.97
CA ASN A 30 -6.01 20.59 18.21
C ASN A 30 -6.62 21.20 16.93
N MET A 31 -6.24 20.77 15.72
CA MET A 31 -6.56 21.55 14.51
C MET A 31 -7.57 20.98 13.50
N THR A 32 -8.24 19.84 13.73
CA THR A 32 -9.35 19.45 12.83
C THR A 32 -10.54 18.82 13.56
N ASN A 33 -11.57 19.64 13.75
CA ASN A 33 -12.99 19.26 13.91
C ASN A 33 -13.33 18.10 14.86
N MET A 34 -13.03 18.24 16.15
CA MET A 34 -13.70 17.46 17.19
C MET A 34 -14.49 18.39 18.12
N THR A 35 -15.81 18.23 18.05
CA THR A 35 -16.82 18.91 18.87
C THR A 35 -16.56 18.77 20.37
N ASN A 36 -16.62 19.91 21.08
CA ASN A 36 -16.75 20.14 22.53
C ASN A 36 -17.23 18.95 23.40
N GLY A 37 -16.36 17.96 23.60
CA GLY A 37 -16.42 16.94 24.65
C GLY A 37 -15.00 16.74 25.15
N THR A 38 -14.80 16.76 26.45
CA THR A 38 -13.49 16.87 27.09
C THR A 38 -12.53 15.74 26.69
N MET A 39 -11.33 16.11 26.23
CA MET A 39 -10.28 15.30 25.57
C MET A 39 -9.79 14.02 26.31
N TYR A 40 -10.35 13.69 27.47
CA TYR A 40 -9.92 12.59 28.35
C TYR A 40 -11.09 11.81 28.98
N ASP A 41 -12.32 11.93 28.46
CA ASP A 41 -13.46 11.21 29.04
C ASP A 41 -13.28 9.69 29.03
N TRP A 42 -12.55 9.14 28.05
CA TRP A 42 -12.21 7.73 28.00
C TRP A 42 -11.26 7.30 29.13
N MET A 43 -10.40 8.19 29.66
CA MET A 43 -9.53 7.87 30.81
C MET A 43 -10.35 7.58 32.06
N LYS A 44 -11.58 8.10 32.16
CA LYS A 44 -12.50 7.82 33.28
C LYS A 44 -12.98 6.35 33.28
N CYS A 45 -12.83 5.65 32.16
CA CYS A 45 -13.11 4.21 32.07
C CYS A 45 -12.04 3.36 32.79
N PHE A 46 -10.91 3.96 33.19
CA PHE A 46 -9.79 3.26 33.81
C PHE A 46 -9.81 3.45 35.32
N SER A 47 -9.80 2.34 36.06
CA SER A 47 -9.67 2.37 37.52
C SER A 47 -8.29 2.86 38.00
N LYS A 48 -7.24 2.73 37.16
CA LYS A 48 -5.87 3.12 37.47
C LYS A 48 -5.05 3.38 36.20
N ILE A 49 -4.20 4.40 36.24
CA ILE A 49 -3.21 4.70 35.20
C ILE A 49 -1.83 4.65 35.86
N THR A 50 -0.83 4.09 35.17
CA THR A 50 0.54 3.98 35.71
C THR A 50 1.54 4.20 34.60
N SER A 51 2.55 5.02 34.88
CA SER A 51 3.68 5.26 33.98
C SER A 51 4.76 4.20 34.20
N MET A 52 5.39 3.77 33.11
CA MET A 52 6.55 2.89 33.13
C MET A 52 7.56 3.30 32.05
N SER A 53 8.84 3.08 32.32
CA SER A 53 9.92 3.33 31.38
C SER A 53 10.73 2.06 31.15
N ALA A 54 11.09 1.83 29.88
CA ALA A 54 11.97 0.73 29.48
C ALA A 54 13.46 1.05 29.68
N MET A 55 13.79 2.29 30.07
CA MET A 55 15.17 2.77 30.27
C MET A 55 16.08 2.49 29.05
N LEU A 56 15.60 2.84 27.85
CA LEU A 56 16.35 2.66 26.61
C LEU A 56 17.67 3.43 26.63
N ASN A 57 18.73 2.83 26.11
CA ASN A 57 19.97 3.56 25.85
C ASN A 57 19.86 4.39 24.55
N PRO A 58 20.77 5.35 24.29
CA PRO A 58 20.70 6.19 23.10
C PRO A 58 20.72 5.43 21.77
N GLU A 59 21.35 4.26 21.73
CA GLU A 59 21.42 3.41 20.53
C GLU A 59 20.11 2.64 20.26
N GLN A 60 19.29 2.43 21.30
CA GLN A 60 17.97 1.83 21.24
C GLN A 60 16.87 2.89 21.01
N ASP A 61 17.09 4.10 21.50
CA ASP A 61 16.15 5.23 21.38
C ASP A 61 16.29 5.94 20.01
N VAL A 62 16.08 5.17 18.93
CA VAL A 62 16.28 5.63 17.55
C VAL A 62 14.98 5.53 16.74
N TYR A 63 13.93 6.23 17.18
CA TYR A 63 12.81 6.60 16.28
C TYR A 63 13.09 7.98 15.68
N ASP A 64 14.01 8.04 14.73
CA ASP A 64 14.05 9.15 13.79
C ASP A 64 13.53 8.68 12.41
N SER A 65 13.09 9.63 11.58
CA SER A 65 12.47 9.34 10.30
C SER A 65 13.40 8.69 9.25
N ASN A 66 14.68 8.52 9.55
CA ASN A 66 15.73 7.96 8.69
C ASN A 66 16.40 6.72 9.32
N GLY A 67 16.25 6.48 10.62
CA GLY A 67 16.89 5.39 11.36
C GLY A 67 16.41 4.03 10.88
N TYR A 68 15.11 3.88 10.62
CA TYR A 68 14.54 2.60 10.17
C TYR A 68 15.00 2.17 8.76
N THR A 69 15.50 3.09 7.91
CA THR A 69 15.96 2.75 6.55
C THR A 69 17.43 2.33 6.51
N THR A 70 18.22 2.67 7.53
CA THR A 70 19.68 2.50 7.50
C THR A 70 20.24 1.72 8.69
N ASN A 71 19.57 1.76 9.84
CA ASN A 71 19.97 1.03 11.03
C ASN A 71 19.26 -0.32 11.09
N LYS A 72 19.96 -1.42 10.83
CA LYS A 72 19.41 -2.78 10.95
C LYS A 72 18.90 -3.11 12.37
N HIS A 73 19.33 -2.35 13.38
CA HIS A 73 18.95 -2.53 14.77
C HIS A 73 17.83 -1.61 15.26
N TRP A 74 17.12 -0.94 14.34
CA TRP A 74 16.05 0.01 14.68
C TRP A 74 14.95 -0.62 15.56
N VAL A 75 14.71 -1.94 15.45
CA VAL A 75 13.71 -2.67 16.22
C VAL A 75 14.09 -2.91 17.68
N SER A 76 15.37 -2.74 18.05
CA SER A 76 15.87 -3.03 19.39
C SER A 76 15.20 -2.19 20.49
N GLY A 77 14.92 -0.91 20.22
CA GLY A 77 14.15 -0.03 21.10
C GLY A 77 12.72 -0.52 21.34
N PRO A 78 11.87 -0.61 20.30
CA PRO A 78 10.52 -1.16 20.41
C PRO A 78 10.46 -2.53 21.10
N ASN A 79 11.36 -3.44 20.73
CA ASN A 79 11.44 -4.77 21.34
C ASN A 79 11.80 -4.70 22.83
N THR A 80 12.66 -3.77 23.23
CA THR A 80 13.00 -3.54 24.65
C THR A 80 11.81 -3.00 25.42
N VAL A 81 11.02 -2.09 24.84
CA VAL A 81 9.76 -1.61 25.44
C VAL A 81 8.79 -2.77 25.63
N PHE A 82 8.51 -3.55 24.59
CA PHE A 82 7.66 -4.74 24.68
C PHE A 82 8.16 -5.72 25.75
N LYS A 83 9.47 -5.96 25.78
CA LYS A 83 10.09 -6.82 26.80
C LYS A 83 9.85 -6.29 28.22
N SER A 84 10.07 -5.00 28.48
CA SER A 84 9.83 -4.40 29.80
C SER A 84 8.38 -4.56 30.27
N ILE A 85 7.42 -4.44 29.35
CA ILE A 85 6.00 -4.67 29.60
C ILE A 85 5.77 -6.12 30.01
N MET A 86 6.23 -7.07 29.19
CA MET A 86 6.03 -8.50 29.41
C MET A 86 6.74 -9.00 30.67
N ASP A 87 7.94 -8.49 30.98
CA ASP A 87 8.63 -8.74 32.25
C ASP A 87 7.77 -8.29 33.44
N ALA A 88 7.18 -7.10 33.38
CA ALA A 88 6.34 -6.59 34.44
C ALA A 88 5.08 -7.45 34.66
N MET A 89 4.52 -7.99 33.57
CA MET A 89 3.32 -8.83 33.57
C MET A 89 3.57 -10.29 33.99
N TYR A 90 4.71 -10.89 33.64
CA TYR A 90 5.00 -12.31 33.95
C TYR A 90 5.88 -12.53 35.18
N MET A 91 6.78 -11.58 35.46
CA MET A 91 7.82 -11.75 36.48
C MET A 91 7.85 -10.61 37.50
N GLY A 92 7.30 -9.46 37.16
CA GLY A 92 7.39 -8.23 37.94
C GLY A 92 6.15 -7.92 38.78
N PRO A 93 5.90 -6.63 39.04
CA PRO A 93 4.90 -6.18 40.01
C PRO A 93 3.46 -6.48 39.61
N TYR A 94 3.20 -6.79 38.34
CA TYR A 94 1.85 -7.07 37.83
C TYR A 94 1.57 -8.55 37.62
N LYS A 95 2.48 -9.43 38.08
CA LYS A 95 2.35 -10.87 37.93
C LYS A 95 1.01 -11.39 38.44
N GLY A 96 0.24 -11.98 37.52
CA GLY A 96 -1.05 -12.61 37.82
C GLY A 96 -2.20 -11.63 38.08
N MET A 97 -1.96 -10.31 37.98
CA MET A 97 -3.00 -9.29 38.19
C MET A 97 -3.94 -9.13 36.99
N TYR A 98 -3.46 -9.44 35.78
CA TYR A 98 -4.19 -9.26 34.54
C TYR A 98 -4.34 -10.58 33.78
N ASP A 99 -5.47 -10.74 33.09
CA ASP A 99 -5.73 -11.88 32.20
C ASP A 99 -5.26 -11.60 30.78
N SER A 100 -5.30 -10.33 30.35
CA SER A 100 -4.86 -9.88 29.05
C SER A 100 -4.41 -8.43 29.13
N PHE A 101 -3.60 -7.99 28.17
CA PHE A 101 -3.33 -6.57 27.95
C PHE A 101 -3.39 -6.24 26.47
N PHE A 102 -3.66 -4.98 26.15
CA PHE A 102 -3.59 -4.45 24.79
C PHE A 102 -2.37 -3.55 24.68
N LEU A 103 -1.50 -3.83 23.72
CA LEU A 103 -0.45 -2.89 23.35
C LEU A 103 -1.04 -1.90 22.36
N MET A 104 -0.99 -0.62 22.70
CA MET A 104 -1.44 0.47 21.84
C MET A 104 -0.27 1.43 21.64
N GLU A 105 0.34 1.37 20.46
CA GLU A 105 1.41 2.27 20.05
C GLU A 105 0.86 3.68 19.78
N MET A 106 1.76 4.66 19.78
CA MET A 106 1.41 6.08 19.67
C MET A 106 0.76 6.48 18.33
N ASP A 107 0.89 5.65 17.30
CA ASP A 107 0.27 5.82 15.98
C ASP A 107 -0.95 4.91 15.77
N ALA A 108 -1.44 4.29 16.85
CA ALA A 108 -2.77 3.70 16.92
C ALA A 108 -3.77 4.72 17.50
N VAL A 109 -4.88 4.98 16.78
CA VAL A 109 -5.84 6.02 17.13
C VAL A 109 -7.25 5.44 17.15
N PRO A 110 -8.02 5.57 18.26
CA PRO A 110 -9.44 5.20 18.26
C PRO A 110 -10.22 6.14 17.34
N ILE A 111 -11.02 5.56 16.45
CA ILE A 111 -11.81 6.29 15.43
C ILE A 111 -13.32 6.04 15.56
N LYS A 112 -13.74 5.12 16.43
CA LYS A 112 -15.16 4.81 16.71
C LYS A 112 -15.47 4.93 18.19
N GLN A 113 -16.72 5.30 18.48
CA GLN A 113 -17.27 5.19 19.83
C GLN A 113 -17.30 3.73 20.28
N TYR A 114 -17.28 3.50 21.59
CA TYR A 114 -17.36 2.17 22.21
C TYR A 114 -16.19 1.22 21.83
N TRP A 115 -15.04 1.77 21.44
CA TRP A 115 -13.85 0.95 21.14
C TRP A 115 -13.33 0.20 22.39
N LEU A 116 -13.51 0.77 23.59
CA LEU A 116 -13.17 0.10 24.85
C LEU A 116 -14.10 -1.07 25.16
N ASP A 117 -15.40 -0.94 24.83
CA ASP A 117 -16.36 -2.04 24.96
C ASP A 117 -16.02 -3.17 23.98
N GLN A 118 -15.67 -2.82 22.74
CA GLN A 118 -15.19 -3.79 21.75
C GLN A 118 -13.90 -4.48 22.23
N PHE A 119 -12.96 -3.74 22.81
CA PHE A 119 -11.76 -4.31 23.41
C PHE A 119 -12.09 -5.30 24.54
N GLU A 120 -12.94 -4.91 25.49
CA GLU A 120 -13.36 -5.76 26.61
C GLU A 120 -14.03 -7.04 26.11
N MET A 121 -14.92 -6.94 25.12
CA MET A 121 -15.55 -8.08 24.48
C MET A 121 -14.52 -9.03 23.84
N GLU A 122 -13.61 -8.51 23.02
CA GLU A 122 -12.61 -9.32 22.34
C GLU A 122 -11.65 -10.00 23.33
N ALA A 123 -11.25 -9.29 24.39
CA ALA A 123 -10.39 -9.83 25.44
C ALA A 123 -11.07 -10.96 26.23
N HIS A 124 -12.37 -10.85 26.54
CA HIS A 124 -13.13 -11.91 27.22
C HIS A 124 -13.33 -13.16 26.36
N GLU A 125 -13.38 -13.03 25.03
CA GLU A 125 -13.50 -14.15 24.12
C GLU A 125 -12.20 -14.95 23.99
N MET A 126 -11.04 -14.31 24.13
CA MET A 126 -9.74 -14.94 23.88
C MET A 126 -9.51 -16.24 24.69
N PRO A 127 -9.77 -16.30 26.01
CA PRO A 127 -9.62 -17.53 26.77
C PRO A 127 -10.55 -18.65 26.29
N ALA A 128 -11.81 -18.32 25.99
CA ALA A 128 -12.80 -19.31 25.53
C ALA A 128 -12.44 -19.92 24.17
N GLN A 129 -11.72 -19.17 23.33
CA GLN A 129 -11.31 -19.60 21.99
C GLN A 129 -9.84 -20.04 21.90
N ASN A 130 -9.15 -20.21 23.05
CA ASN A 130 -7.74 -20.56 23.13
C ASN A 130 -6.82 -19.65 22.28
N MET A 131 -7.12 -18.36 22.25
CA MET A 131 -6.32 -17.35 21.53
C MET A 131 -5.17 -16.86 22.42
N ALA A 132 -3.97 -16.78 21.85
CA ALA A 132 -2.79 -16.25 22.52
C ALA A 132 -2.60 -14.75 22.20
N VAL A 133 -2.71 -14.40 20.92
CA VAL A 133 -2.62 -13.02 20.41
C VAL A 133 -3.81 -12.79 19.49
N ARG A 134 -4.44 -11.63 19.60
CA ARG A 134 -5.56 -11.20 18.75
C ARG A 134 -5.34 -9.77 18.30
N GLY A 135 -5.28 -9.54 16.99
CA GLY A 135 -4.96 -8.23 16.41
C GLY A 135 -5.20 -8.22 14.91
N SER A 136 -4.54 -7.33 14.16
CA SER A 136 -4.72 -7.24 12.70
C SER A 136 -3.42 -7.55 11.96
N GLN A 137 -3.52 -8.37 10.93
CA GLN A 137 -2.54 -8.41 9.84
C GLN A 137 -2.54 -7.07 9.09
N TYR A 138 -1.52 -6.86 8.27
CA TYR A 138 -1.42 -5.68 7.41
C TYR A 138 -2.58 -5.63 6.39
N LEU A 139 -3.38 -4.56 6.48
CA LEU A 139 -4.53 -4.25 5.62
C LEU A 139 -4.24 -3.16 4.59
N GLY A 140 -3.05 -2.54 4.67
CA GLY A 140 -2.63 -1.54 3.71
C GLY A 140 -2.20 -2.12 2.36
N ASP A 141 -1.84 -1.23 1.44
CA ASP A 141 -1.53 -1.59 0.04
C ASP A 141 -0.04 -1.50 -0.32
N LYS A 142 0.81 -1.02 0.60
CA LYS A 142 2.23 -0.79 0.33
C LYS A 142 2.94 -2.04 -0.15
N TRP A 143 2.49 -3.21 0.31
CA TRP A 143 3.13 -4.49 0.00
C TRP A 143 2.57 -5.14 -1.25
N ASP A 144 1.45 -4.69 -1.81
CA ASP A 144 0.74 -5.40 -2.89
C ASP A 144 1.64 -5.80 -4.05
N LEU A 145 2.53 -4.90 -4.48
CA LEU A 145 3.43 -5.12 -5.62
C LEU A 145 4.49 -6.22 -5.40
N PHE A 146 4.85 -6.49 -4.13
CA PHE A 146 5.94 -7.40 -3.79
C PHE A 146 5.59 -8.40 -2.69
N LYS A 147 4.32 -8.46 -2.29
CA LYS A 147 3.80 -9.37 -1.25
C LYS A 147 4.14 -10.82 -1.53
N HIS A 148 4.06 -11.23 -2.81
CA HIS A 148 4.38 -12.58 -3.27
C HIS A 148 5.88 -12.94 -3.16
N MET A 149 6.77 -11.96 -2.98
CA MET A 149 8.20 -12.17 -2.76
C MET A 149 8.58 -12.18 -1.27
N MET A 150 7.63 -11.82 -0.40
CA MET A 150 7.87 -11.76 1.04
C MET A 150 7.73 -13.15 1.67
N PRO A 151 8.48 -13.44 2.75
CA PRO A 151 8.22 -14.62 3.56
C PRO A 151 6.81 -14.60 4.17
N ASP A 152 6.16 -15.77 4.25
CA ASP A 152 4.80 -15.90 4.78
C ASP A 152 4.65 -15.31 6.20
N TYR A 153 5.66 -15.51 7.07
CA TYR A 153 5.63 -14.98 8.44
C TYR A 153 5.62 -13.45 8.49
N LEU A 154 6.18 -12.78 7.48
CA LEU A 154 6.12 -11.32 7.37
C LEU A 154 4.76 -10.87 6.85
N VAL A 155 4.15 -11.64 5.95
CA VAL A 155 2.84 -11.30 5.37
C VAL A 155 1.70 -11.51 6.35
N GLU A 156 1.77 -12.58 7.14
CA GLU A 156 0.65 -13.08 7.94
C GLU A 156 0.80 -12.77 9.44
N HIS A 157 1.84 -12.04 9.87
CA HIS A 157 1.96 -11.67 11.29
C HIS A 157 0.81 -10.76 11.75
N ILE A 158 0.41 -10.96 13.00
CA ILE A 158 -0.46 -10.03 13.71
C ILE A 158 0.40 -8.86 14.17
N ASN A 159 0.05 -7.64 13.81
CA ASN A 159 0.79 -6.45 14.20
C ASN A 159 0.85 -6.28 15.72
N GLY A 160 1.94 -5.65 16.20
CA GLY A 160 2.18 -5.33 17.60
C GLY A 160 1.02 -4.66 18.35
N ASN A 161 0.20 -3.85 17.66
CA ASN A 161 -1.05 -3.29 18.19
C ASN A 161 -2.14 -4.38 18.34
N ALA A 162 -1.97 -5.23 19.34
CA ALA A 162 -2.77 -6.43 19.56
C ALA A 162 -3.08 -6.67 21.04
N ILE A 163 -4.07 -7.52 21.28
CA ILE A 163 -4.42 -8.05 22.58
C ILE A 163 -3.59 -9.32 22.82
N TYR A 164 -2.91 -9.38 23.96
CA TYR A 164 -2.11 -10.53 24.39
C TYR A 164 -2.78 -11.19 25.58
N ASN A 165 -3.12 -12.47 25.44
CA ASN A 165 -3.70 -13.27 26.52
C ASN A 165 -2.59 -13.81 27.41
N LEU A 166 -2.44 -13.20 28.58
CA LEU A 166 -1.39 -13.53 29.56
C LEU A 166 -1.62 -14.89 30.23
N LYS A 167 -2.84 -15.45 30.16
CA LYS A 167 -3.17 -16.79 30.66
C LYS A 167 -2.94 -17.90 29.64
N ASN A 168 -2.66 -17.56 28.38
CA ASN A 168 -2.38 -18.56 27.36
C ASN A 168 -0.90 -18.99 27.41
N ASN A 169 -0.66 -20.29 27.54
CA ASN A 169 0.69 -20.86 27.57
C ASN A 169 1.50 -20.54 26.30
N TRP A 170 0.85 -20.36 25.15
CA TRP A 170 1.53 -20.00 23.92
C TRP A 170 2.06 -18.57 23.96
N THR A 171 1.35 -17.61 24.58
CA THR A 171 1.84 -16.23 24.75
C THR A 171 3.12 -16.20 25.58
N GLU A 172 3.14 -16.94 26.70
CA GLU A 172 4.33 -17.04 27.56
C GLU A 172 5.49 -17.75 26.83
N TYR A 173 5.18 -18.81 26.07
CA TYR A 173 6.17 -19.51 25.27
C TYR A 173 6.79 -18.61 24.19
N LEU A 174 5.98 -17.87 23.42
CA LEU A 174 6.43 -16.92 22.41
C LEU A 174 7.36 -15.88 23.01
N TYR A 175 6.98 -15.30 24.15
CA TYR A 175 7.80 -14.33 24.87
C TYR A 175 9.16 -14.93 25.32
N THR A 176 9.13 -16.13 25.90
CA THR A 176 10.33 -16.82 26.39
C THR A 176 11.26 -17.19 25.23
N ALA A 177 10.71 -17.70 24.12
CA ALA A 177 11.47 -18.07 22.93
C ALA A 177 12.12 -16.84 22.30
N PHE A 178 11.38 -15.73 22.17
CA PHE A 178 11.88 -14.48 21.61
C PHE A 178 13.04 -13.88 22.44
N THR A 179 12.94 -13.93 23.76
CA THR A 179 13.93 -13.32 24.68
C THR A 179 15.08 -14.25 25.09
N SER A 180 15.13 -15.48 24.58
CA SER A 180 16.14 -16.46 24.95
C SER A 180 17.56 -16.05 24.48
N GLN A 181 18.60 -16.47 25.21
CA GLN A 181 19.99 -16.09 24.88
C GLN A 181 20.48 -16.63 23.52
N GLY A 182 19.82 -17.65 22.95
CA GLY A 182 20.13 -18.17 21.60
C GLY A 182 19.49 -17.36 20.46
N THR A 183 18.63 -16.40 20.79
CA THR A 183 17.85 -15.58 19.86
C THR A 183 18.16 -14.09 20.01
N THR A 184 19.33 -13.72 20.55
CA THR A 184 19.75 -12.31 20.70
C THR A 184 19.66 -11.53 19.39
N ASN A 185 19.95 -12.17 18.26
CA ASN A 185 19.79 -11.57 16.93
C ASN A 185 18.32 -11.26 16.60
N MET A 186 17.35 -12.02 17.12
CA MET A 186 15.92 -11.74 16.90
C MET A 186 15.48 -10.48 17.63
N MET A 187 15.86 -10.30 18.89
CA MET A 187 15.57 -9.08 19.67
C MET A 187 16.19 -7.82 19.03
N GLU A 188 17.33 -7.98 18.35
CA GLU A 188 18.06 -6.86 17.76
C GLU A 188 17.67 -6.56 16.30
N GLU A 189 17.20 -7.54 15.53
CA GLU A 189 17.05 -7.41 14.07
C GLU A 189 15.63 -7.74 13.56
N MET A 190 14.75 -8.31 14.39
CA MET A 190 13.37 -8.64 14.02
C MET A 190 12.37 -8.02 14.99
N ALA A 191 11.33 -7.35 14.47
CA ALA A 191 10.24 -6.87 15.30
C ALA A 191 9.57 -8.05 16.03
N PHE A 192 9.22 -7.87 17.31
CA PHE A 192 8.74 -8.96 18.16
C PHE A 192 7.48 -9.66 17.60
N ASP A 193 6.61 -8.91 16.93
CA ASP A 193 5.38 -9.39 16.32
C ASP A 193 5.66 -10.29 15.09
N VAL A 194 6.61 -9.89 14.25
CA VAL A 194 7.13 -10.72 13.15
C VAL A 194 7.82 -11.99 13.69
N ALA A 195 8.61 -11.86 14.77
CA ALA A 195 9.25 -12.99 15.42
C ALA A 195 8.22 -14.01 15.97
N PHE A 196 7.13 -13.52 16.55
CA PHE A 196 6.06 -14.38 17.05
C PHE A 196 5.38 -15.17 15.92
N ALA A 197 5.18 -14.54 14.77
CA ALA A 197 4.64 -15.21 13.58
C ALA A 197 5.60 -16.27 13.05
N MET A 198 6.90 -15.94 12.95
CA MET A 198 7.94 -16.87 12.51
C MET A 198 8.01 -18.12 13.43
N ILE A 199 8.06 -17.91 14.75
CA ILE A 199 8.08 -19.00 15.74
C ILE A 199 6.81 -19.85 15.61
N THR A 200 5.65 -19.22 15.46
CA THR A 200 4.37 -19.93 15.33
C THR A 200 4.30 -20.77 14.06
N MET A 201 4.67 -20.21 12.91
CA MET A 201 4.66 -20.94 11.65
C MET A 201 5.66 -22.09 11.66
N ALA A 202 6.86 -21.89 12.22
CA ALA A 202 7.84 -22.96 12.39
C ALA A 202 7.30 -24.07 13.30
N ALA A 203 6.63 -23.73 14.40
CA ALA A 203 6.01 -24.71 15.29
C ALA A 203 4.90 -25.51 14.59
N GLN A 204 4.04 -24.84 13.80
CA GLN A 204 2.98 -25.47 13.01
C GLN A 204 3.55 -26.38 11.91
N ALA A 205 4.69 -26.03 11.33
CA ALA A 205 5.43 -26.86 10.37
C ALA A 205 6.17 -28.05 11.03
N GLY A 206 6.13 -28.17 12.36
CA GLY A 206 6.75 -29.26 13.09
C GLY A 206 8.23 -29.05 13.41
N ASP A 207 8.72 -27.81 13.41
CA ASP A 207 10.09 -27.51 13.84
C ASP A 207 10.34 -28.06 15.26
N PRO A 208 11.39 -28.89 15.47
CA PRO A 208 11.60 -29.58 16.73
C PRO A 208 11.89 -28.63 17.91
N THR A 209 12.32 -27.40 17.63
CA THR A 209 12.57 -26.36 18.63
C THR A 209 11.25 -25.83 19.19
N PHE A 210 10.27 -25.57 18.32
CA PHE A 210 9.05 -24.83 18.66
C PHE A 210 7.78 -25.70 18.79
N ALA A 211 7.70 -26.81 18.05
CA ALA A 211 6.55 -27.72 18.06
C ALA A 211 6.19 -28.28 19.45
N PRO A 212 7.14 -28.57 20.37
CA PRO A 212 6.79 -29.00 21.73
C PRO A 212 6.01 -27.93 22.50
N GLY A 213 6.39 -26.65 22.36
CA GLY A 213 5.70 -25.53 23.00
C GLY A 213 4.29 -25.36 22.46
N TRP A 214 4.12 -25.47 21.13
CA TRP A 214 2.82 -25.36 20.47
C TRP A 214 1.86 -26.46 20.94
N THR A 215 2.37 -27.70 21.01
CA THR A 215 1.62 -28.85 21.50
C THR A 215 1.23 -28.67 22.98
N ALA A 216 2.16 -28.22 23.82
CA ALA A 216 1.91 -27.98 25.24
C ALA A 216 0.87 -26.87 25.50
N ALA A 217 0.80 -25.88 24.60
CA ALA A 217 -0.22 -24.84 24.63
C ALA A 217 -1.57 -25.27 24.02
N MET A 218 -1.71 -26.53 23.58
CA MET A 218 -2.87 -27.02 22.81
C MET A 218 -3.13 -26.14 21.58
N GLY A 219 -2.07 -25.68 20.95
CA GLY A 219 -2.10 -24.74 19.84
C GLY A 219 -2.94 -25.28 18.67
N ASN A 220 -3.78 -24.41 18.12
CA ASN A 220 -4.61 -24.68 16.97
C ASN A 220 -4.63 -23.45 16.04
N ASN A 221 -5.37 -23.52 14.93
CA ASN A 221 -5.39 -22.43 13.95
C ASN A 221 -5.86 -21.08 14.54
N MET A 222 -6.68 -21.08 15.59
CA MET A 222 -7.18 -19.86 16.24
C MET A 222 -6.19 -19.29 17.27
N THR A 223 -5.15 -20.04 17.66
CA THR A 223 -4.25 -19.61 18.73
C THR A 223 -3.43 -18.37 18.35
N TYR A 224 -3.13 -18.16 17.06
CA TYR A 224 -2.36 -16.99 16.59
C TYR A 224 -2.91 -16.34 15.30
N ASN A 225 -3.87 -16.96 14.61
CA ASN A 225 -4.46 -16.43 13.37
C ASN A 225 -5.85 -15.80 13.60
N SER A 226 -6.08 -15.21 14.78
CA SER A 226 -7.35 -14.57 15.10
C SER A 226 -7.29 -13.08 14.78
N MET A 227 -8.00 -12.69 13.73
CA MET A 227 -8.09 -11.30 13.32
C MET A 227 -9.11 -10.55 14.18
N SER A 228 -8.71 -9.36 14.57
CA SER A 228 -9.47 -8.43 15.38
C SER A 228 -10.25 -7.47 14.49
N MET A 229 -11.46 -7.09 14.91
CA MET A 229 -12.15 -5.93 14.34
C MET A 229 -11.82 -4.66 15.12
N LEU A 230 -11.25 -4.79 16.32
CA LEU A 230 -10.80 -3.67 17.14
C LEU A 230 -9.75 -2.86 16.42
N VAL A 231 -8.66 -3.49 15.95
CA VAL A 231 -7.54 -2.79 15.30
C VAL A 231 -7.52 -3.09 13.81
N GLY A 232 -7.17 -2.11 12.98
CA GLY A 232 -6.89 -2.27 11.56
C GLY A 232 -5.50 -1.71 11.27
N ASN A 233 -4.60 -2.56 10.77
CA ASN A 233 -3.22 -2.18 10.52
C ASN A 233 -3.05 -1.61 9.11
N TYR A 234 -2.87 -0.30 9.04
CA TYR A 234 -2.62 0.45 7.81
C TYR A 234 -1.28 1.19 7.87
N ALA A 235 -0.30 0.65 8.59
CA ALA A 235 1.02 1.25 8.75
C ALA A 235 1.64 1.63 7.39
N ASN A 236 2.14 2.87 7.28
CA ASN A 236 2.71 3.41 6.04
C ASN A 236 1.80 3.22 4.81
N THR A 237 0.49 3.44 4.97
CA THR A 237 -0.50 3.43 3.88
C THR A 237 -1.14 4.80 3.77
N LEU A 238 -1.31 5.32 2.56
CA LEU A 238 -2.13 6.51 2.31
C LEU A 238 -3.60 6.10 2.34
N LEU A 239 -4.39 6.72 3.22
CA LEU A 239 -5.75 6.30 3.54
C LEU A 239 -6.72 7.46 3.41
N ASN A 240 -7.99 7.12 3.25
CA ASN A 240 -9.10 7.97 3.59
C ASN A 240 -10.00 7.27 4.60
N THR A 241 -11.02 7.98 5.09
CA THR A 241 -11.99 7.42 6.04
C THR A 241 -12.84 6.28 5.48
N SER A 242 -12.92 6.10 4.16
CA SER A 242 -13.66 4.97 3.58
C SER A 242 -12.96 3.62 3.80
N PHE A 243 -11.63 3.61 4.01
CA PHE A 243 -10.86 2.42 4.35
C PHE A 243 -10.95 2.03 5.84
N GLU A 244 -11.63 2.84 6.67
CA GLU A 244 -11.67 2.63 8.12
C GLU A 244 -12.78 1.66 8.58
N PHE A 245 -13.58 1.13 7.64
CA PHE A 245 -14.62 0.16 7.94
C PHE A 245 -14.09 -1.27 7.73
N PRO A 246 -14.13 -2.19 8.71
CA PRO A 246 -14.92 -2.19 9.96
C PRO A 246 -14.17 -1.78 11.25
N THR A 247 -12.94 -1.31 11.18
CA THR A 247 -12.03 -1.07 12.32
C THR A 247 -12.52 -0.05 13.38
N TYR A 248 -12.17 -0.25 14.66
CA TYR A 248 -12.41 0.72 15.76
C TYR A 248 -11.18 1.58 16.11
N ILE A 249 -9.98 1.03 15.96
CA ILE A 249 -8.67 1.65 16.21
C ILE A 249 -7.84 1.52 14.93
N ARG A 250 -7.51 2.65 14.31
CA ARG A 250 -6.65 2.69 13.15
C ARG A 250 -5.20 2.70 13.60
N HIS A 251 -4.41 1.72 13.19
CA HIS A 251 -2.96 1.78 13.28
C HIS A 251 -2.39 2.34 11.97
N GLY A 252 -1.74 3.49 12.06
CA GLY A 252 -1.17 4.20 10.92
C GLY A 252 -1.19 5.72 11.13
N SER A 253 -0.15 6.39 10.62
CA SER A 253 0.06 7.83 10.82
C SER A 253 -1.12 8.68 10.35
N SER A 254 -1.59 9.59 11.21
CA SER A 254 -2.59 10.62 10.85
C SER A 254 -2.15 11.51 9.69
N LYS A 255 -0.83 11.65 9.45
CA LYS A 255 -0.26 12.36 8.28
C LYS A 255 -0.55 11.68 6.94
N ASN A 256 -1.08 10.47 6.99
CA ASN A 256 -1.49 9.70 5.83
C ASN A 256 -3.02 9.55 5.75
N LEU A 257 -3.78 10.25 6.59
CA LEU A 257 -5.23 10.33 6.48
C LEU A 257 -5.62 11.53 5.61
N PHE A 258 -6.40 11.25 4.58
CA PHE A 258 -6.90 12.22 3.63
C PHE A 258 -8.43 12.19 3.59
N MET A 259 -9.03 13.31 3.20
CA MET A 259 -10.44 13.38 2.89
C MET A 259 -10.71 12.91 1.47
N ASN A 260 -11.97 12.53 1.22
CA ASN A 260 -12.47 12.36 -0.13
C ASN A 260 -12.66 13.72 -0.80
N LEU A 261 -12.25 13.81 -2.06
CA LEU A 261 -12.69 14.86 -2.96
C LEU A 261 -14.21 14.77 -3.12
N PRO A 262 -14.97 15.87 -2.93
CA PRO A 262 -16.38 15.88 -3.28
C PRO A 262 -16.53 15.46 -4.73
N ASP A 263 -17.29 14.39 -4.97
CA ASP A 263 -17.32 13.73 -6.26
C ASP A 263 -17.76 14.64 -7.43
N ASP A 264 -18.48 15.74 -7.12
CA ASP A 264 -18.94 16.74 -8.08
C ASP A 264 -17.81 17.64 -8.63
N ASN A 265 -16.65 17.66 -7.97
CA ASN A 265 -15.51 18.52 -8.32
C ASN A 265 -14.49 17.83 -9.23
N VAL A 266 -14.71 16.56 -9.60
CA VAL A 266 -13.76 15.78 -10.41
C VAL A 266 -14.44 15.04 -11.55
N THR A 267 -13.83 15.11 -12.73
CA THR A 267 -14.19 14.28 -13.88
C THR A 267 -13.06 13.31 -14.20
N LEU A 268 -13.39 12.05 -14.48
CA LEU A 268 -12.43 11.12 -15.07
C LEU A 268 -12.47 11.23 -16.60
N GLY A 269 -11.39 11.71 -17.21
CA GLY A 269 -11.19 11.70 -18.66
C GLY A 269 -10.60 10.36 -19.12
N VAL A 270 -11.28 9.68 -20.04
CA VAL A 270 -10.89 8.36 -20.54
C VAL A 270 -10.62 8.42 -22.04
N ALA A 271 -9.41 8.08 -22.45
CA ALA A 271 -9.08 7.89 -23.85
C ALA A 271 -9.58 6.52 -24.32
N TYR A 272 -10.42 6.47 -25.34
CA TYR A 272 -10.85 5.24 -26.00
C TYR A 272 -10.09 5.10 -27.32
N PHE A 273 -9.02 4.31 -27.32
CA PHE A 273 -8.21 4.07 -28.51
C PHE A 273 -8.90 3.12 -29.50
N ASP A 274 -9.71 2.20 -28.98
CA ASP A 274 -10.49 1.23 -29.75
C ASP A 274 -11.75 0.80 -29.00
N MET A 275 -12.47 -0.17 -29.55
CA MET A 275 -13.66 -0.75 -28.91
C MET A 275 -13.31 -1.86 -27.90
N GLN A 276 -12.02 -2.12 -27.66
CA GLN A 276 -11.56 -3.12 -26.71
C GLN A 276 -11.42 -2.47 -25.33
N GLY A 277 -11.50 -3.26 -24.27
CA GLY A 277 -11.35 -2.76 -22.90
C GLY A 277 -12.58 -2.94 -22.03
N HIS A 278 -12.34 -2.89 -20.72
CA HIS A 278 -13.32 -3.24 -19.69
C HIS A 278 -13.63 -2.07 -18.75
N MET A 279 -13.18 -0.86 -19.09
CA MET A 279 -13.41 0.35 -18.28
C MET A 279 -14.89 0.53 -17.93
N LYS A 280 -15.78 0.40 -18.92
CA LYS A 280 -17.24 0.55 -18.72
C LYS A 280 -17.82 -0.48 -17.75
N GLU A 281 -17.28 -1.69 -17.74
CA GLU A 281 -17.71 -2.78 -16.86
C GLU A 281 -17.36 -2.51 -15.40
N THR A 282 -16.38 -1.65 -15.15
CA THR A 282 -16.00 -1.23 -13.78
C THR A 282 -16.77 -0.04 -13.24
N ILE A 283 -17.58 0.65 -14.07
CA ILE A 283 -18.36 1.82 -13.61
C ILE A 283 -19.41 1.45 -12.55
N PRO A 284 -20.13 0.31 -12.64
CA PRO A 284 -21.07 -0.09 -11.59
C PRO A 284 -20.42 -0.50 -10.26
N THR A 285 -19.08 -0.43 -10.13
CA THR A 285 -18.34 -0.77 -8.90
C THR A 285 -18.15 0.45 -7.98
N ASN A 286 -17.49 0.24 -6.84
CA ASN A 286 -17.18 1.32 -5.90
C ASN A 286 -16.06 2.26 -6.40
N HIS A 287 -16.43 3.37 -7.04
CA HIS A 287 -15.46 4.38 -7.50
C HIS A 287 -15.84 5.84 -7.15
N PRO A 288 -14.85 6.76 -7.05
CA PRO A 288 -15.06 8.12 -6.55
C PRO A 288 -15.57 9.11 -7.61
N PHE A 289 -15.57 8.75 -8.90
CA PHE A 289 -15.94 9.68 -9.97
C PHE A 289 -17.44 9.63 -10.27
N LYS A 290 -18.18 10.75 -10.13
CA LYS A 290 -19.58 10.82 -10.58
C LYS A 290 -19.73 11.23 -12.04
N LYS A 291 -18.69 11.84 -12.61
CA LYS A 291 -18.62 12.26 -14.00
C LYS A 291 -17.47 11.54 -14.71
N ILE A 292 -17.78 10.90 -15.83
CA ILE A 292 -16.80 10.28 -16.72
C ILE A 292 -16.98 10.87 -18.13
N LEU A 293 -15.89 11.37 -18.69
CA LEU A 293 -15.82 11.83 -20.07
C LEU A 293 -14.98 10.83 -20.87
N GLY A 294 -15.60 10.09 -21.78
CA GLY A 294 -14.90 9.25 -22.75
C GLY A 294 -14.67 9.97 -24.08
N LEU A 295 -13.41 10.10 -24.49
CA LEU A 295 -12.99 10.64 -25.77
C LEU A 295 -12.55 9.49 -26.69
N ALA A 296 -13.35 9.19 -27.71
CA ALA A 296 -13.10 8.08 -28.64
C ALA A 296 -12.32 8.54 -29.87
N TYR A 297 -11.18 7.90 -30.14
CA TYR A 297 -10.33 8.14 -31.31
C TYR A 297 -10.75 7.32 -32.54
N PHE A 298 -12.01 6.90 -32.55
CA PHE A 298 -12.71 6.25 -33.65
C PHE A 298 -14.13 6.83 -33.75
N ASP A 299 -14.80 6.58 -34.87
CA ASP A 299 -16.10 7.20 -35.13
C ASP A 299 -17.15 6.73 -34.10
N THR A 300 -17.58 7.67 -33.26
CA THR A 300 -18.45 7.40 -32.11
C THR A 300 -19.47 8.53 -31.99
N PRO A 301 -20.78 8.22 -31.93
CA PRO A 301 -21.80 9.23 -31.70
C PRO A 301 -21.65 9.82 -30.30
N MET A 302 -22.05 11.08 -30.15
CA MET A 302 -22.15 11.69 -28.82
C MET A 302 -23.28 10.99 -28.04
N THR A 303 -22.96 10.42 -26.89
CA THR A 303 -23.94 9.76 -26.01
C THR A 303 -23.73 10.18 -24.57
N GLU A 304 -24.81 10.21 -23.80
CA GLU A 304 -24.77 10.41 -22.35
C GLU A 304 -25.61 9.31 -21.69
N GLU A 305 -25.02 8.62 -20.73
CA GLU A 305 -25.61 7.47 -20.05
C GLU A 305 -25.45 7.65 -18.54
N MET A 306 -26.50 7.33 -17.79
CA MET A 306 -26.46 7.28 -16.33
C MET A 306 -26.37 5.83 -15.87
N ILE A 307 -25.28 5.49 -15.19
CA ILE A 307 -24.96 4.14 -14.74
C ILE A 307 -25.13 4.07 -13.22
N PRO A 308 -26.01 3.20 -12.68
CA PRO A 308 -26.14 3.01 -11.24
C PRO A 308 -24.86 2.43 -10.63
N ALA A 309 -24.39 3.00 -9.51
CA ALA A 309 -23.23 2.52 -8.75
C ALA A 309 -23.51 2.64 -7.23
N PRO A 310 -22.82 1.88 -6.35
CA PRO A 310 -23.17 1.79 -4.93
C PRO A 310 -23.12 3.13 -4.18
N MET A 311 -22.19 4.01 -4.57
CA MET A 311 -22.03 5.34 -3.97
C MET A 311 -22.94 6.41 -4.61
N GLY A 312 -23.86 6.02 -5.52
CA GLY A 312 -24.71 6.91 -6.31
C GLY A 312 -24.38 6.89 -7.80
N ASN A 313 -25.35 7.30 -8.63
CA ASN A 313 -25.28 7.21 -10.09
C ASN A 313 -24.08 7.97 -10.68
N VAL A 314 -23.53 7.42 -11.75
CA VAL A 314 -22.39 7.95 -12.51
C VAL A 314 -22.87 8.36 -13.89
N THR A 315 -22.53 9.57 -14.32
CA THR A 315 -22.80 10.04 -15.69
C THR A 315 -21.59 9.77 -16.57
N LEU A 316 -21.76 8.90 -17.57
CA LEU A 316 -20.80 8.64 -18.62
C LEU A 316 -21.19 9.40 -19.89
N LYS A 317 -20.36 10.35 -20.30
CA LYS A 317 -20.49 11.07 -21.57
C LYS A 317 -19.43 10.58 -22.54
N MET A 318 -19.84 10.00 -23.66
CA MET A 318 -18.94 9.59 -24.74
C MET A 318 -19.05 10.59 -25.90
N GLN A 319 -17.93 10.96 -26.49
CA GLN A 319 -17.88 11.75 -27.72
C GLN A 319 -16.63 11.44 -28.54
N LYS A 320 -16.69 11.74 -29.85
CA LYS A 320 -15.53 11.64 -30.73
C LYS A 320 -14.46 12.64 -30.32
N ALA A 321 -13.21 12.17 -30.26
CA ALA A 321 -12.06 13.02 -30.03
C ALA A 321 -11.79 13.95 -31.23
N MET A 322 -11.36 15.18 -30.95
CA MET A 322 -11.03 16.20 -31.94
C MET A 322 -9.55 16.17 -32.35
N TYR A 323 -8.68 15.65 -31.49
CA TYR A 323 -7.24 15.61 -31.72
C TYR A 323 -6.72 14.17 -31.80
N GLU A 324 -5.40 14.01 -31.97
CA GLU A 324 -4.76 12.70 -31.93
C GLU A 324 -4.67 12.17 -30.48
N PRO A 325 -4.56 10.85 -30.28
CA PRO A 325 -4.56 10.25 -28.94
C PRO A 325 -3.49 10.78 -27.97
N MET A 326 -2.36 11.25 -28.51
CA MET A 326 -1.33 11.87 -27.69
C MET A 326 -1.80 13.16 -27.00
N TYR A 327 -2.79 13.88 -27.53
CA TYR A 327 -3.29 15.15 -26.99
C TYR A 327 -4.37 14.99 -25.91
N HIS A 328 -4.61 13.77 -25.45
CA HIS A 328 -5.71 13.43 -24.53
C HIS A 328 -5.83 14.36 -23.32
N LEU A 329 -4.74 14.63 -22.59
CA LEU A 329 -4.73 15.54 -21.43
C LEU A 329 -5.33 16.91 -21.77
N CYS A 330 -4.86 17.51 -22.85
CA CYS A 330 -5.27 18.84 -23.27
C CYS A 330 -6.68 18.89 -23.86
N GLU A 331 -7.13 17.79 -24.46
CA GLU A 331 -8.49 17.69 -24.96
C GLU A 331 -9.50 17.53 -23.82
N VAL A 332 -9.18 16.70 -22.81
CA VAL A 332 -9.97 16.58 -21.58
C VAL A 332 -10.07 17.93 -20.88
N ALA A 333 -8.95 18.63 -20.68
CA ALA A 333 -8.93 19.95 -20.05
C ALA A 333 -9.85 20.99 -20.74
N LYS A 334 -10.00 20.91 -22.07
CA LYS A 334 -10.89 21.79 -22.86
C LYS A 334 -12.37 21.42 -22.75
N THR A 335 -12.68 20.20 -22.33
CA THR A 335 -14.04 19.63 -22.43
C THR A 335 -14.72 19.51 -21.07
N VAL A 336 -13.96 19.26 -19.99
CA VAL A 336 -14.50 19.11 -18.64
C VAL A 336 -14.88 20.45 -18.03
N ASP A 337 -15.89 20.43 -17.15
CA ASP A 337 -16.39 21.61 -16.43
C ASP A 337 -16.05 21.58 -14.93
N THR A 338 -15.48 20.48 -14.45
CA THR A 338 -15.11 20.30 -13.05
C THR A 338 -13.82 21.03 -12.71
N MET A 339 -13.61 21.34 -11.44
CA MET A 339 -12.39 22.01 -10.96
C MET A 339 -11.14 21.17 -11.22
N TRP A 340 -11.26 19.86 -11.03
CA TRP A 340 -10.20 18.88 -11.24
C TRP A 340 -10.61 17.85 -12.29
N PHE A 341 -9.62 17.23 -12.92
CA PHE A 341 -9.83 16.01 -13.67
C PHE A 341 -8.68 15.02 -13.49
N ALA A 342 -9.02 13.74 -13.57
CA ALA A 342 -8.07 12.62 -13.64
C ALA A 342 -8.05 12.08 -15.08
N LEU A 343 -6.99 11.34 -15.42
CA LEU A 343 -6.88 10.67 -16.71
C LEU A 343 -6.84 9.15 -16.57
N SER A 344 -7.37 8.47 -17.57
CA SER A 344 -7.27 7.03 -17.81
C SER A 344 -7.36 6.75 -19.32
N ASP A 345 -7.26 5.49 -19.70
CA ASP A 345 -7.67 5.01 -21.01
C ASP A 345 -8.53 3.74 -20.91
N ASN A 346 -9.01 3.24 -22.05
CA ASN A 346 -9.87 2.06 -22.14
C ASN A 346 -9.13 0.73 -21.89
N TYR A 347 -7.79 0.73 -21.87
CA TYR A 347 -7.00 -0.43 -21.46
C TYR A 347 -6.80 -0.52 -19.96
N HIS A 348 -7.19 0.54 -19.23
CA HIS A 348 -7.28 0.52 -17.79
C HIS A 348 -8.70 0.25 -17.32
N ILE A 349 -8.81 -0.28 -16.12
CA ILE A 349 -10.03 -0.53 -15.37
C ILE A 349 -9.98 0.24 -14.06
N VAL A 350 -11.12 0.58 -13.47
CA VAL A 350 -11.15 1.21 -12.15
C VAL A 350 -10.95 0.16 -11.06
N LYS A 351 -9.91 0.32 -10.23
CA LYS A 351 -9.53 -0.66 -9.20
C LYS A 351 -10.25 -0.39 -7.87
N ALA A 352 -11.55 -0.63 -7.83
CA ALA A 352 -12.38 -0.41 -6.63
C ALA A 352 -11.93 -1.24 -5.40
N PRO A 353 -12.18 -0.75 -4.16
CA PRO A 353 -12.57 0.61 -3.82
C PRO A 353 -11.39 1.58 -4.02
N VAL A 354 -11.69 2.72 -4.66
CA VAL A 354 -10.73 3.78 -4.97
C VAL A 354 -11.10 5.06 -4.22
N SER A 355 -10.09 5.85 -3.84
CA SER A 355 -10.33 7.20 -3.32
C SER A 355 -9.34 8.20 -3.89
N VAL A 356 -9.85 9.37 -4.24
CA VAL A 356 -9.02 10.51 -4.62
C VAL A 356 -8.63 11.24 -3.33
N LEU A 357 -7.37 11.07 -2.92
CA LEU A 357 -6.87 11.53 -1.64
C LEU A 357 -6.58 13.04 -1.66
N MET A 358 -7.15 13.78 -0.70
CA MET A 358 -6.87 15.20 -0.48
C MET A 358 -6.65 15.54 0.98
N GLU A 359 -5.71 16.42 1.31
CA GLU A 359 -5.45 16.80 2.71
C GLU A 359 -6.54 17.74 3.25
N THR A 360 -6.89 18.73 2.44
CA THR A 360 -8.03 19.65 2.64
C THR A 360 -8.85 19.70 1.35
N MET A 361 -10.06 20.30 1.35
CA MET A 361 -10.96 20.32 0.18
C MET A 361 -10.34 20.89 -1.12
N ASP A 362 -9.13 21.45 -1.07
CA ASP A 362 -8.47 22.13 -2.19
C ASP A 362 -7.06 21.61 -2.53
N LYS A 363 -6.53 20.60 -1.82
CA LYS A 363 -5.15 20.12 -2.01
C LYS A 363 -5.06 18.61 -2.27
N PRO A 364 -5.07 18.16 -3.54
CA PRO A 364 -4.89 16.75 -3.84
C PRO A 364 -3.48 16.25 -3.50
N VAL A 365 -3.41 14.98 -3.15
CA VAL A 365 -2.14 14.26 -3.05
C VAL A 365 -1.49 14.19 -4.43
N LEU A 366 -0.21 14.54 -4.51
CA LEU A 366 0.61 14.39 -5.70
C LEU A 366 1.56 13.21 -5.50
N PRO A 367 1.17 12.00 -5.94
CA PRO A 367 2.03 10.85 -5.84
C PRO A 367 3.29 11.02 -6.70
N TYR A 368 4.43 10.55 -6.20
CA TYR A 368 5.67 10.54 -6.97
C TYR A 368 6.57 9.34 -6.68
N VAL A 369 7.52 9.13 -7.59
CA VAL A 369 8.64 8.20 -7.45
C VAL A 369 9.94 8.99 -7.64
N LEU A 370 10.98 8.66 -6.87
CA LEU A 370 12.30 9.30 -7.02
C LEU A 370 12.94 8.93 -8.37
N LYS A 371 13.52 9.91 -9.08
CA LYS A 371 14.25 9.73 -10.36
C LYS A 371 15.28 8.60 -10.29
N GLY A 372 16.05 8.55 -9.20
CA GLY A 372 17.11 7.57 -8.97
C GLY A 372 16.65 6.22 -8.41
N SER A 373 15.35 6.01 -8.16
CA SER A 373 14.87 4.72 -7.66
C SER A 373 14.85 3.67 -8.77
N LYS A 374 14.98 2.38 -8.41
CA LYS A 374 14.83 1.26 -9.36
C LYS A 374 13.50 1.29 -10.13
N TYR A 375 12.45 1.85 -9.52
CA TYR A 375 11.12 1.95 -10.10
C TYR A 375 11.00 3.02 -11.21
N CYS A 376 11.96 3.94 -11.32
CA CYS A 376 12.03 4.90 -12.42
C CYS A 376 13.31 4.77 -13.25
N GLY A 377 14.48 4.73 -12.60
CA GLY A 377 15.79 4.74 -13.26
C GLY A 377 16.05 3.55 -14.18
N GLU A 378 15.40 2.41 -13.93
CA GLU A 378 15.49 1.22 -14.80
C GLU A 378 14.36 1.14 -15.84
N ARG A 379 13.38 2.05 -15.79
CA ARG A 379 12.20 2.07 -16.67
C ARG A 379 12.37 3.11 -17.78
N PRO A 380 12.53 2.71 -19.06
CA PRO A 380 12.79 3.66 -20.15
C PRO A 380 11.69 4.70 -20.35
N ASN A 381 10.43 4.32 -20.16
CA ASN A 381 9.30 5.26 -20.24
C ASN A 381 9.37 6.36 -19.17
N CYS A 382 9.72 6.00 -17.92
CA CYS A 382 9.87 6.96 -16.82
C CYS A 382 10.97 7.96 -17.15
N LYS A 383 12.15 7.45 -17.50
CA LYS A 383 13.31 8.26 -17.87
C LYS A 383 12.99 9.21 -19.03
N ALA A 384 12.38 8.70 -20.10
CA ALA A 384 12.09 9.49 -21.28
C ALA A 384 11.00 10.56 -21.05
N SER A 385 10.03 10.29 -20.18
CA SER A 385 9.01 11.28 -19.77
C SER A 385 9.65 12.44 -19.02
N MET A 386 10.54 12.13 -18.06
CA MET A 386 11.27 13.14 -17.33
C MET A 386 12.23 13.95 -18.22
N GLU A 387 13.02 13.28 -19.07
CA GLU A 387 13.96 13.96 -19.98
C GLU A 387 13.23 14.90 -20.96
N GLN A 388 12.06 14.49 -21.47
CA GLN A 388 11.20 15.35 -22.28
C GLN A 388 10.77 16.61 -21.50
N ALA A 389 10.26 16.44 -20.28
CA ALA A 389 9.79 17.56 -19.46
C ALA A 389 10.92 18.53 -19.10
N GLU A 390 12.10 18.00 -18.76
CA GLU A 390 13.32 18.78 -18.49
C GLU A 390 13.77 19.58 -19.73
N ASP A 391 13.76 18.97 -20.93
CA ASP A 391 14.10 19.63 -22.20
C ASP A 391 13.09 20.71 -22.60
N LEU A 392 11.78 20.43 -22.47
CA LEU A 392 10.72 21.37 -22.87
C LEU A 392 10.69 22.63 -22.02
N PHE A 393 10.94 22.52 -20.70
CA PHE A 393 10.78 23.62 -19.76
C PHE A 393 12.08 24.09 -19.12
N SER A 394 13.23 23.52 -19.51
CA SER A 394 14.56 23.91 -19.02
C SER A 394 14.70 23.85 -17.49
N ILE A 395 14.14 22.80 -16.89
CA ILE A 395 14.21 22.53 -15.45
C ILE A 395 14.84 21.16 -15.17
N SER A 396 15.19 20.89 -13.92
CA SER A 396 15.55 19.54 -13.48
C SER A 396 14.48 18.99 -12.54
N LEU A 397 13.97 17.80 -12.87
CA LEU A 397 13.04 17.06 -12.06
C LEU A 397 13.80 16.05 -11.20
N ASN A 398 13.46 15.99 -9.91
CA ASN A 398 13.94 14.95 -8.99
C ASN A 398 12.93 13.80 -8.84
N TYR A 399 11.71 14.00 -9.35
CA TYR A 399 10.55 13.17 -9.10
C TYR A 399 9.83 12.90 -10.42
N HIS A 400 9.37 11.66 -10.58
CA HIS A 400 8.47 11.26 -11.66
C HIS A 400 7.04 11.19 -11.16
N HIS A 401 6.12 11.66 -11.98
CA HIS A 401 4.67 11.63 -11.75
C HIS A 401 3.97 10.83 -12.85
N ASP A 402 3.11 9.88 -12.45
CA ASP A 402 2.34 9.09 -13.40
C ASP A 402 1.11 9.87 -13.86
N LYS A 403 0.91 9.99 -15.18
CA LYS A 403 -0.23 10.71 -15.77
C LYS A 403 -1.59 10.16 -15.34
N TYR A 404 -1.65 8.87 -14.98
CA TYR A 404 -2.89 8.23 -14.53
C TYR A 404 -3.09 8.33 -13.01
N GLU A 405 -2.22 9.03 -12.28
CA GLU A 405 -2.32 9.16 -10.82
C GLU A 405 -2.27 10.63 -10.35
N VAL A 406 -2.13 11.57 -11.30
CA VAL A 406 -2.15 13.01 -11.03
C VAL A 406 -3.56 13.56 -11.27
N LEU A 407 -4.01 14.41 -10.35
CA LEU A 407 -5.14 15.31 -10.62
C LEU A 407 -4.63 16.59 -11.27
N TYR A 408 -5.32 16.99 -12.34
CA TYR A 408 -5.04 18.22 -13.07
C TYR A 408 -6.10 19.25 -12.74
N LYS A 409 -5.67 20.44 -12.31
CA LYS A 409 -6.57 21.57 -12.13
C LYS A 409 -6.95 22.11 -13.49
N THR A 410 -8.24 22.13 -13.81
CA THR A 410 -8.74 22.39 -15.17
C THR A 410 -8.25 23.72 -15.73
N ALA A 411 -8.32 24.80 -14.94
CA ALA A 411 -7.86 26.12 -15.36
C ALA A 411 -6.36 26.14 -15.70
N ASP A 412 -5.53 25.57 -14.81
CA ASP A 412 -4.09 25.51 -14.97
C ASP A 412 -3.69 24.58 -16.12
N ALA A 413 -4.39 23.47 -16.32
CA ALA A 413 -4.17 22.56 -17.44
C ALA A 413 -4.44 23.26 -18.80
N LEU A 414 -5.43 24.13 -18.88
CA LEU A 414 -5.69 24.94 -20.08
C LEU A 414 -4.55 25.91 -20.40
N GLU A 415 -3.93 26.50 -19.39
CA GLU A 415 -2.76 27.37 -19.55
C GLU A 415 -1.52 26.56 -19.92
N PHE A 416 -1.30 25.45 -19.22
CA PHE A 416 -0.24 24.49 -19.53
C PHE A 416 -0.32 24.04 -20.99
N CYS A 417 -1.49 23.67 -21.50
CA CYS A 417 -1.62 23.19 -22.87
C CYS A 417 -1.21 24.23 -23.91
N LYS A 418 -1.44 25.52 -23.66
CA LYS A 418 -0.94 26.60 -24.54
C LYS A 418 0.58 26.72 -24.48
N ALA A 419 1.14 26.59 -23.28
CA ALA A 419 2.59 26.60 -23.09
C ALA A 419 3.27 25.38 -23.73
N TRP A 420 2.64 24.20 -23.62
CA TRP A 420 3.11 22.96 -24.21
C TRP A 420 3.08 23.03 -25.74
N ASP A 421 2.00 23.53 -26.36
CA ASP A 421 1.94 23.76 -27.81
C ASP A 421 3.06 24.70 -28.29
N THR A 422 3.43 25.69 -27.48
CA THR A 422 4.54 26.60 -27.79
C THR A 422 5.89 25.90 -27.64
N ALA A 423 6.10 25.16 -26.55
CA ALA A 423 7.36 24.45 -26.26
C ALA A 423 7.63 23.30 -27.24
N THR A 424 6.58 22.74 -27.84
CA THR A 424 6.65 21.64 -28.80
C THR A 424 6.60 22.09 -30.25
N GLN A 425 6.62 23.40 -30.53
CA GLN A 425 6.61 23.90 -31.91
C GLN A 425 7.78 23.33 -32.73
N GLY A 426 7.45 22.59 -33.80
CA GLY A 426 8.45 21.91 -34.65
C GLY A 426 8.96 20.58 -34.10
N LYS A 427 8.55 20.20 -32.88
CA LYS A 427 8.70 18.86 -32.33
C LYS A 427 7.46 18.03 -32.67
N GLY A 428 7.59 16.71 -32.63
CA GLY A 428 6.51 15.82 -33.00
C GLY A 428 6.74 14.39 -32.51
N TYR A 429 5.64 13.68 -32.34
CA TYR A 429 5.67 12.26 -32.02
C TYR A 429 6.20 11.44 -33.21
N SER A 430 5.79 11.76 -34.44
CA SER A 430 6.18 11.01 -35.64
C SER A 430 7.68 11.12 -36.02
N ASN A 431 8.38 12.15 -35.56
CA ASN A 431 9.81 12.36 -35.86
C ASN A 431 10.73 12.05 -34.66
N CYS A 432 10.24 11.38 -33.62
CA CYS A 432 10.97 11.00 -32.41
C CYS A 432 11.56 12.17 -31.60
N THR A 433 11.15 13.41 -31.86
CA THR A 433 11.57 14.57 -31.04
C THR A 433 10.69 14.75 -29.81
N LEU A 434 9.51 14.14 -29.79
CA LEU A 434 8.71 13.92 -28.59
C LEU A 434 8.60 12.42 -28.29
N SER A 435 8.85 12.11 -27.03
CA SER A 435 8.65 10.79 -26.46
C SER A 435 7.16 10.49 -26.33
N PHE A 436 6.42 11.45 -25.79
CA PHE A 436 5.00 11.34 -25.47
C PHE A 436 4.27 12.63 -25.85
N GLY A 437 2.93 12.57 -25.90
CA GLY A 437 2.13 13.79 -25.78
C GLY A 437 2.28 14.43 -24.39
N PRO A 438 1.46 15.44 -24.04
CA PRO A 438 1.55 16.10 -22.74
C PRO A 438 1.46 15.09 -21.57
N THR A 439 2.48 15.06 -20.71
CA THR A 439 2.56 14.15 -19.55
C THR A 439 2.29 14.87 -18.23
N ALA A 440 2.18 14.10 -17.13
CA ALA A 440 2.20 14.68 -15.78
C ALA A 440 3.55 15.35 -15.46
N ASP A 441 4.67 14.76 -15.89
CA ASP A 441 6.00 15.35 -15.71
C ASP A 441 6.09 16.70 -16.44
N ASP A 442 5.57 16.81 -17.67
CA ASP A 442 5.51 18.06 -18.44
C ASP A 442 4.71 19.13 -17.69
N TYR A 443 3.55 18.76 -17.14
CA TYR A 443 2.67 19.66 -16.39
C TYR A 443 3.33 20.20 -15.11
N ILE A 444 3.94 19.30 -14.33
CA ILE A 444 4.66 19.68 -13.11
C ILE A 444 5.92 20.49 -13.43
N ALA A 445 6.65 20.13 -14.49
CA ALA A 445 7.80 20.88 -14.97
C ALA A 445 7.44 22.31 -15.38
N TRP A 446 6.35 22.47 -16.14
CA TRP A 446 5.82 23.78 -16.50
C TRP A 446 5.47 24.61 -15.25
N LYS A 447 4.77 24.02 -14.26
CA LYS A 447 4.46 24.73 -13.02
C LYS A 447 5.72 25.18 -12.29
N ILE A 448 6.73 24.33 -12.15
CA ILE A 448 8.01 24.67 -11.50
C ILE A 448 8.75 25.77 -12.27
N SER A 449 8.69 25.75 -13.61
CA SER A 449 9.36 26.75 -14.46
C SER A 449 8.75 28.16 -14.36
N SER A 450 7.49 28.25 -13.93
CA SER A 450 6.74 29.49 -13.86
C SER A 450 6.78 30.09 -12.44
N PRO A 451 7.17 31.36 -12.27
CA PRO A 451 7.19 32.01 -10.95
C PRO A 451 5.79 32.24 -10.36
N MET A 452 4.73 32.01 -11.14
CA MET A 452 3.34 32.15 -10.70
C MET A 452 2.84 30.96 -9.88
N PHE A 453 3.48 29.81 -10.01
CA PHE A 453 3.02 28.58 -9.37
C PHE A 453 4.02 28.11 -8.33
N ASN A 454 3.50 27.61 -7.22
CA ASN A 454 4.26 26.85 -6.26
C ASN A 454 3.53 25.51 -6.06
N VAL A 455 4.19 24.41 -6.43
CA VAL A 455 3.58 23.07 -6.40
C VAL A 455 3.09 22.72 -4.99
N SER A 456 3.78 23.13 -3.92
CA SER A 456 3.35 22.86 -2.54
C SER A 456 2.11 23.63 -2.10
N ASP A 457 1.78 24.71 -2.80
CA ASP A 457 0.58 25.50 -2.48
C ASP A 457 -0.69 24.81 -2.98
N GLU A 458 -0.57 23.96 -3.99
CA GLU A 458 -1.69 23.25 -4.62
C GLU A 458 -1.71 21.75 -4.31
N PHE A 459 -0.55 21.12 -4.16
CA PHE A 459 -0.42 19.69 -4.03
C PHE A 459 0.27 19.27 -2.73
N ILE A 460 -0.07 18.08 -2.25
CA ILE A 460 0.63 17.41 -1.15
C ILE A 460 1.49 16.28 -1.73
N PRO A 461 2.80 16.51 -1.93
CA PRO A 461 3.65 15.51 -2.55
C PRO A 461 3.84 14.29 -1.64
N LYS A 462 3.64 13.07 -2.17
CA LYS A 462 3.83 11.82 -1.44
C LYS A 462 4.66 10.80 -2.22
N ASP A 463 5.70 10.31 -1.55
CA ASP A 463 6.55 9.24 -2.08
C ASP A 463 5.81 7.89 -2.00
N LYS A 464 5.40 7.37 -3.17
CA LYS A 464 4.70 6.09 -3.28
C LYS A 464 5.55 4.91 -2.80
N THR A 465 6.87 5.01 -2.92
CA THR A 465 7.79 3.94 -2.48
C THR A 465 7.84 3.84 -0.95
N ARG A 466 7.50 4.93 -0.25
CA ARG A 466 7.49 5.00 1.21
C ARG A 466 6.13 4.70 1.82
N TYR A 467 5.04 5.21 1.24
CA TYR A 467 3.71 5.24 1.89
C TYR A 467 2.65 4.35 1.24
N GLY A 468 3.01 3.53 0.25
CA GLY A 468 2.01 2.81 -0.55
C GLY A 468 1.16 3.78 -1.38
N TRP A 469 0.49 3.26 -2.40
CA TRP A 469 -0.42 4.05 -3.24
C TRP A 469 -1.36 3.14 -4.00
N ARG A 470 -2.65 3.25 -3.69
CA ARG A 470 -3.71 2.61 -4.47
C ARG A 470 -4.01 3.48 -5.68
N ALA A 471 -3.38 3.15 -6.81
CA ALA A 471 -3.78 3.73 -8.08
C ALA A 471 -5.28 3.51 -8.32
N TRP A 472 -5.96 4.54 -8.83
CA TRP A 472 -7.38 4.42 -9.15
C TRP A 472 -7.65 3.55 -10.38
N THR A 473 -6.62 3.35 -11.19
CA THR A 473 -6.66 2.52 -12.38
C THR A 473 -5.71 1.34 -12.24
N SER A 474 -6.11 0.21 -12.82
CA SER A 474 -5.22 -0.94 -13.06
C SER A 474 -5.19 -1.23 -14.55
N LEU A 475 -4.04 -1.64 -15.04
CA LEU A 475 -3.88 -1.99 -16.44
C LEU A 475 -4.50 -3.37 -16.69
N TRP A 476 -5.50 -3.44 -17.56
CA TRP A 476 -6.13 -4.69 -17.97
C TRP A 476 -5.50 -5.29 -19.22
N ASN A 477 -5.14 -4.43 -20.18
CA ASN A 477 -4.43 -4.83 -21.40
C ASN A 477 -3.17 -4.00 -21.52
N PRO A 478 -2.04 -4.58 -21.97
CA PRO A 478 -0.82 -3.80 -22.15
C PRO A 478 -1.08 -2.75 -23.23
N ALA A 479 -0.53 -1.55 -23.04
CA ALA A 479 -0.50 -0.58 -24.11
C ALA A 479 0.21 -1.19 -25.34
N PRO A 480 -0.16 -0.81 -26.57
CA PRO A 480 0.56 -1.24 -27.76
C PRO A 480 2.06 -0.90 -27.65
N VAL A 481 2.92 -1.78 -28.18
CA VAL A 481 4.36 -1.50 -28.33
C VAL A 481 4.52 -0.27 -29.20
N ASP A 482 5.40 0.65 -28.78
CA ASP A 482 5.84 1.75 -29.62
C ASP A 482 6.77 1.20 -30.71
N ASP A 483 6.29 1.21 -31.95
CA ASP A 483 7.01 0.65 -33.10
C ASP A 483 7.98 1.64 -33.77
N ARG A 484 8.09 2.86 -33.23
CA ARG A 484 9.01 3.89 -33.76
C ARG A 484 10.47 3.51 -33.49
N GLN A 485 11.32 3.66 -34.50
CA GLN A 485 12.77 3.54 -34.36
C GLN A 485 13.40 4.83 -33.82
N CYS A 486 13.07 5.18 -32.58
CA CYS A 486 13.67 6.32 -31.89
C CYS A 486 15.02 5.93 -31.25
N SER A 487 15.95 6.88 -31.10
CA SER A 487 17.23 6.63 -30.41
C SER A 487 17.06 6.24 -28.94
N THR A 488 15.93 6.63 -28.35
CA THR A 488 15.52 6.28 -27.00
C THR A 488 14.35 5.30 -27.11
N THR A 489 14.48 4.10 -26.52
CA THR A 489 13.37 3.16 -26.43
C THR A 489 12.36 3.69 -25.41
N LEU A 490 11.11 3.91 -25.81
CA LEU A 490 10.08 4.54 -24.98
C LEU A 490 9.16 3.53 -24.33
N TYR A 491 8.67 2.57 -25.12
CA TYR A 491 7.91 1.41 -24.67
C TYR A 491 8.06 0.29 -25.70
N GLY A 492 9.10 -0.53 -25.56
CA GLY A 492 9.47 -1.56 -26.51
C GLY A 492 8.85 -2.91 -26.18
N VAL A 493 9.22 -3.91 -27.00
CA VAL A 493 8.78 -5.31 -26.82
C VAL A 493 9.15 -5.84 -25.43
N LYS A 494 10.30 -5.44 -24.88
CA LYS A 494 10.72 -5.85 -23.54
C LYS A 494 9.74 -5.35 -22.47
N GLU A 495 9.45 -4.05 -22.46
CA GLU A 495 8.54 -3.42 -21.50
C GLU A 495 7.11 -3.95 -21.66
N TYR A 496 6.69 -4.20 -22.90
CA TYR A 496 5.42 -4.85 -23.20
C TYR A 496 5.34 -6.28 -22.61
N LEU A 497 6.39 -7.09 -22.76
CA LEU A 497 6.45 -8.44 -22.18
C LEU A 497 6.51 -8.42 -20.66
N GLU A 498 7.24 -7.48 -20.05
CA GLU A 498 7.25 -7.26 -18.59
C GLU A 498 5.86 -6.84 -18.09
N THR A 499 5.17 -5.98 -18.84
CA THR A 499 3.82 -5.52 -18.51
C THR A 499 2.81 -6.66 -18.65
N LEU A 500 2.90 -7.47 -19.71
CA LEU A 500 2.10 -8.68 -19.89
C LEU A 500 2.25 -9.67 -18.73
N GLY A 501 3.46 -9.82 -18.19
CA GLY A 501 3.72 -10.65 -17.01
C GLY A 501 3.09 -10.10 -15.73
N ASN A 502 2.84 -8.79 -15.67
CA ASN A 502 2.26 -8.10 -14.52
C ASN A 502 0.74 -7.86 -14.63
N ILE A 503 0.16 -7.99 -15.82
CA ILE A 503 -1.28 -7.97 -16.03
C ILE A 503 -1.83 -9.28 -15.51
N SER A 504 -2.43 -9.24 -14.32
CA SER A 504 -3.26 -10.35 -13.91
C SER A 504 -4.49 -10.36 -14.82
N LYS A 505 -4.81 -11.49 -15.44
CA LYS A 505 -6.12 -11.73 -16.10
C LYS A 505 -7.31 -11.58 -15.15
N CYS A 506 -7.04 -11.25 -13.89
CA CYS A 506 -7.99 -11.07 -12.81
C CYS A 506 -7.93 -9.66 -12.22
N ALA A 507 -7.32 -8.69 -12.93
CA ALA A 507 -7.09 -7.34 -12.40
C ALA A 507 -8.39 -6.58 -12.09
N VAL A 508 -9.54 -7.09 -12.56
CA VAL A 508 -10.88 -6.50 -12.34
C VAL A 508 -11.59 -7.00 -11.09
N ASP A 509 -11.19 -8.12 -10.49
CA ASP A 509 -12.14 -8.90 -9.69
C ASP A 509 -11.91 -8.77 -8.19
N TYR A 510 -12.27 -7.60 -7.65
CA TYR A 510 -12.84 -7.59 -6.30
C TYR A 510 -14.16 -8.35 -6.38
N VAL A 511 -14.16 -9.62 -5.97
CA VAL A 511 -15.39 -10.40 -5.92
C VAL A 511 -16.06 -10.09 -4.59
N GLU A 512 -17.18 -9.37 -4.60
CA GLU A 512 -17.96 -9.03 -3.39
C GLU A 512 -18.88 -10.18 -2.93
N ASN A 513 -18.90 -11.30 -3.66
CA ASN A 513 -19.78 -12.43 -3.38
C ASN A 513 -19.03 -13.77 -3.36
N ALA A 514 -19.14 -14.50 -2.25
CA ALA A 514 -18.53 -15.80 -2.04
C ALA A 514 -18.79 -16.78 -3.19
N SER A 515 -20.01 -16.76 -3.74
CA SER A 515 -20.39 -17.65 -4.85
C SER A 515 -19.68 -17.34 -6.17
N GLY A 516 -19.31 -16.09 -6.43
CA GLY A 516 -18.50 -15.69 -7.59
C GLY A 516 -17.06 -16.16 -7.48
N CYS A 517 -16.50 -16.19 -6.26
CA CYS A 517 -15.12 -16.58 -6.03
C CYS A 517 -14.95 -18.12 -5.99
N ILE A 518 -15.95 -18.85 -5.50
CA ILE A 518 -15.96 -20.33 -5.49
C ILE A 518 -15.96 -20.93 -6.91
N GLY A 519 -16.44 -20.18 -7.91
CA GLY A 519 -16.50 -20.62 -9.30
C GLY A 519 -15.18 -20.48 -10.08
N ASP A 520 -14.20 -19.76 -9.54
CA ASP A 520 -12.93 -19.47 -10.20
C ASP A 520 -11.77 -20.12 -9.41
N THR A 521 -11.07 -21.07 -10.04
CA THR A 521 -9.92 -21.77 -9.43
C THR A 521 -8.74 -20.85 -9.12
N SER A 522 -8.71 -19.66 -9.69
CA SER A 522 -7.73 -18.59 -9.41
C SER A 522 -8.17 -17.66 -8.28
N CYS A 523 -9.41 -17.77 -7.76
CA CYS A 523 -9.91 -16.88 -6.72
C CYS A 523 -9.76 -17.47 -5.32
N MET A 524 -9.21 -16.68 -4.39
CA MET A 524 -9.19 -17.02 -2.97
C MET A 524 -10.20 -16.15 -2.23
N TRP A 525 -11.30 -16.76 -1.80
CA TRP A 525 -12.29 -16.09 -0.96
C TRP A 525 -11.70 -15.88 0.43
N ARG A 526 -11.77 -14.65 0.94
CA ARG A 526 -11.40 -14.33 2.32
C ARG A 526 -12.68 -14.09 3.11
N PRO A 527 -13.19 -15.10 3.84
CA PRO A 527 -14.48 -15.02 4.53
C PRO A 527 -14.56 -13.84 5.51
N MET A 528 -13.42 -13.37 5.99
CA MET A 528 -13.26 -12.32 6.98
C MET A 528 -13.46 -10.90 6.44
N PHE A 529 -13.28 -10.68 5.14
CA PHE A 529 -13.36 -9.35 4.52
C PHE A 529 -14.54 -9.24 3.54
N GLU A 530 -15.42 -10.25 3.53
CA GLU A 530 -16.48 -10.43 2.52
C GLU A 530 -15.99 -10.14 1.08
N SER A 531 -14.74 -10.51 0.79
CA SER A 531 -14.10 -10.24 -0.49
C SER A 531 -13.22 -11.39 -0.96
N GLY A 532 -13.18 -11.60 -2.27
CA GLY A 532 -12.25 -12.49 -2.95
C GLY A 532 -11.11 -11.70 -3.58
N VAL A 533 -9.91 -12.27 -3.57
CA VAL A 533 -8.79 -11.78 -4.39
C VAL A 533 -8.36 -12.91 -5.30
N CYS A 534 -8.30 -12.63 -6.60
CA CYS A 534 -7.74 -13.58 -7.54
C CYS A 534 -6.22 -13.63 -7.41
N MET A 535 -5.72 -14.81 -7.08
CA MET A 535 -4.30 -15.13 -7.03
C MET A 535 -3.78 -15.29 -8.46
N LEU A 536 -2.61 -14.72 -8.71
CA LEU A 536 -1.81 -15.06 -9.89
C LEU A 536 -1.56 -16.57 -9.87
N ASP A 537 -2.03 -17.29 -10.88
CA ASP A 537 -1.59 -18.66 -11.14
C ASP A 537 -0.33 -18.62 -12.02
N PRO A 538 0.86 -18.94 -11.49
CA PRO A 538 2.08 -18.99 -12.29
C PRO A 538 2.16 -20.27 -13.16
N LYS A 539 1.11 -21.11 -13.21
CA LYS A 539 1.14 -22.44 -13.84
C LYS A 539 0.07 -22.72 -14.92
N SER A 540 -0.76 -21.77 -15.35
CA SER A 540 -1.75 -22.01 -16.41
C SER A 540 -1.38 -21.51 -17.81
N VAL A 541 -0.08 -21.37 -18.14
CA VAL A 541 0.34 -21.41 -19.55
C VAL A 541 0.48 -22.86 -19.99
N THR A 542 -0.64 -23.50 -20.28
CA THR A 542 -0.67 -24.67 -21.15
C THR A 542 -0.99 -24.21 -22.56
N THR A 543 0.04 -23.91 -23.35
CA THR A 543 -0.11 -23.76 -24.80
C THR A 543 -0.42 -25.14 -25.38
N THR A 544 -1.70 -25.41 -25.57
CA THR A 544 -2.12 -26.53 -26.43
C THR A 544 -2.17 -26.00 -27.85
N THR A 545 -1.16 -26.31 -28.64
CA THR A 545 -1.28 -26.29 -30.10
C THR A 545 -0.72 -27.60 -30.63
N THR A 546 -1.62 -28.52 -30.95
CA THR A 546 -1.31 -29.65 -31.83
C THR A 546 -2.43 -29.78 -32.84
N VAL A 547 -2.15 -29.35 -34.08
CA VAL A 547 -2.61 -30.06 -35.26
C VAL A 547 -1.37 -30.53 -36.00
N ALA A 548 -1.43 -31.79 -36.40
CA ALA A 548 -0.33 -32.65 -36.82
C ALA A 548 0.52 -32.14 -37.98
N GLY A 549 1.84 -32.34 -37.84
CA GLY A 549 2.65 -33.10 -38.81
C GLY A 549 3.25 -32.35 -39.99
N ALA A 550 4.54 -31.99 -39.89
CA ALA A 550 5.61 -32.50 -40.77
C ALA A 550 7.01 -31.92 -40.43
N VAL A 551 7.93 -32.87 -40.24
CA VAL A 551 9.41 -32.92 -40.13
C VAL A 551 10.14 -31.88 -41.04
N PHE A 552 11.22 -31.17 -40.67
CA PHE A 552 12.61 -31.65 -40.52
C PHE A 552 13.62 -30.67 -39.87
N ASN A 553 14.62 -31.33 -39.23
CA ASN A 553 16.03 -31.02 -38.97
C ASN A 553 16.48 -30.07 -37.85
N ASN A 554 17.24 -30.67 -36.92
CA ASN A 554 18.08 -30.05 -35.91
C ASN A 554 19.03 -29.00 -36.52
N VAL A 555 19.07 -27.83 -35.90
CA VAL A 555 20.24 -26.96 -35.90
C VAL A 555 20.66 -26.82 -34.44
N GLU A 556 21.74 -27.51 -34.07
CA GLU A 556 22.50 -27.14 -32.87
C GLU A 556 23.13 -25.77 -33.13
N VAL A 557 22.78 -24.79 -32.30
CA VAL A 557 23.59 -23.57 -32.16
C VAL A 557 24.26 -23.63 -30.81
N THR A 558 25.52 -24.06 -30.81
CA THR A 558 26.45 -23.83 -29.70
C THR A 558 26.82 -22.35 -29.73
N MET A 559 26.49 -21.59 -28.69
CA MET A 559 27.04 -20.25 -28.50
C MET A 559 28.34 -20.33 -27.67
N PRO A 560 29.45 -19.74 -28.12
CA PRO A 560 30.67 -19.67 -27.33
C PRO A 560 30.51 -18.60 -26.23
N ILE A 561 30.57 -19.02 -24.97
CA ILE A 561 30.85 -18.12 -23.86
C ILE A 561 32.36 -17.94 -23.83
N VAL A 562 32.84 -16.76 -24.22
CA VAL A 562 34.20 -16.33 -23.92
C VAL A 562 34.22 -15.92 -22.45
N VAL A 563 34.87 -16.73 -21.63
CA VAL A 563 35.24 -16.40 -20.25
C VAL A 563 36.61 -15.74 -20.33
N ASP A 564 36.72 -14.48 -19.93
CA ASP A 564 38.03 -13.88 -19.65
C ASP A 564 38.57 -14.48 -18.34
N ASP A 565 39.59 -15.33 -18.52
CA ASP A 565 40.65 -15.86 -17.64
C ASP A 565 40.41 -16.00 -16.11
N PRO A 566 40.42 -17.24 -15.57
CA PRO A 566 40.34 -17.55 -14.14
C PRO A 566 41.69 -17.71 -13.40
N THR A 567 42.81 -17.17 -13.88
CA THR A 567 44.15 -17.45 -13.27
C THR A 567 44.72 -16.40 -12.31
N THR A 568 43.99 -15.34 -11.94
CA THR A 568 44.40 -14.46 -10.85
C THR A 568 43.45 -14.56 -9.65
N ILE A 569 43.89 -15.36 -8.67
CA ILE A 569 43.65 -15.29 -7.20
C ILE A 569 43.57 -16.74 -6.68
N THR A 570 44.72 -17.41 -6.67
CA THR A 570 44.98 -18.47 -5.69
C THR A 570 45.69 -17.84 -4.51
N GLY A 571 45.01 -17.80 -3.36
CA GLY A 571 45.61 -17.44 -2.08
C GLY A 571 44.57 -17.32 -0.97
N ASN A 572 44.27 -18.46 -0.32
CA ASN A 572 43.89 -18.69 1.09
C ASN A 572 43.30 -17.49 1.88
N VAL A 573 42.19 -17.58 2.63
CA VAL A 573 41.98 -18.39 3.85
C VAL A 573 40.49 -18.26 4.29
N HIS A 574 39.89 -19.38 4.74
CA HIS A 574 38.66 -19.55 5.56
C HIS A 574 37.40 -18.70 5.30
N ALA A 575 36.36 -19.35 4.77
CA ALA A 575 34.97 -18.90 4.87
C ALA A 575 34.17 -19.82 5.82
N SER A 576 33.71 -19.25 6.93
CA SER A 576 32.56 -19.73 7.70
C SER A 576 31.28 -19.38 6.94
N VAL A 577 30.29 -20.26 7.02
CA VAL A 577 29.00 -20.14 6.34
C VAL A 577 28.12 -19.15 7.09
N ASP A 578 27.97 -17.94 6.55
CA ASP A 578 26.86 -17.04 6.87
C ASP A 578 25.92 -16.96 5.68
N ARG A 579 24.66 -17.39 5.88
CA ARG A 579 23.56 -17.17 4.94
C ARG A 579 22.59 -16.17 5.58
N GLY A 580 22.72 -14.90 5.21
CA GLY A 580 21.67 -13.89 5.34
C GLY A 580 21.29 -13.40 3.95
N PHE A 581 20.08 -13.74 3.50
CA PHE A 581 19.50 -13.19 2.26
C PHE A 581 18.76 -11.89 2.60
N TRP A 582 19.11 -10.80 1.91
CA TRP A 582 18.49 -9.48 2.07
C TRP A 582 18.00 -8.95 0.71
N LEU A 583 16.81 -8.35 0.67
CA LEU A 583 16.30 -7.58 -0.46
C LEU A 583 16.08 -6.12 -0.03
N ARG A 584 16.57 -5.20 -0.87
CA ARG A 584 16.51 -3.73 -0.75
C ARG A 584 15.26 -3.13 -1.40
#